data_AF-A0ABD0Q6S6-F1
#
_entry.id   AF-A0ABD0Q6S6-F1
#
_cell.length_a   1.000
_cell.length_b   1.000
_cell.length_c   1.000
_cell.angle_alpha   90.00
_cell.angle_beta   90.00
_cell.angle_gamma   90.00
#
_symmetry.space_group_name_H-M   'P 1'
#
loop_
_entity.id
_entity.type
_entity.pdbx_description
1 polymer ?
#
loop_
_entity_poly.entity_id
_entity_poly.type
_entity_poly.pdbx_seq_one_letter_code
_entity_poly.pdbx_strand_id
1 'polypeptide(L)'
;PLDYEEKAEQKLTIFVENEEPYFSCEVKERSAFGLWTIITNPPKPSSRNITITVEDANDPPFFPKPVRKVIVEENGAVGVFVDKVTAVDPDTGRPHKL
;
A
#
# COMPACT_ATOMS: atom_id res chain seq x y z
N PRO A 1 -7.91 2.03 7.73
CA PRO A 1 -8.92 1.13 7.11
C PRO A 1 -8.18 0.04 6.35
N LEU A 2 -8.55 -1.22 6.56
CA LEU A 2 -8.00 -2.39 5.87
C LEU A 2 -8.88 -2.72 4.65
N ASP A 3 -9.30 -1.70 3.89
CA ASP A 3 -9.90 -1.91 2.58
C ASP A 3 -8.76 -1.96 1.56
N TYR A 4 -8.75 -3.01 0.74
CA TYR A 4 -7.67 -3.26 -0.24
C TYR A 4 -8.22 -3.31 -1.67
N GLU A 5 -9.39 -2.69 -1.88
CA GLU A 5 -10.11 -2.66 -3.15
C GLU A 5 -9.30 -2.05 -4.29
N GLU A 6 -8.66 -0.90 -4.05
CA GLU A 6 -7.84 -0.25 -5.07
C GLU A 6 -6.47 -0.91 -5.25
N LYS A 7 -5.99 -1.65 -4.23
CA LYS A 7 -4.63 -2.20 -4.21
C LYS A 7 -4.52 -3.43 -3.32
N ALA A 8 -4.78 -4.59 -3.92
CA ALA A 8 -4.64 -5.91 -3.29
C ALA A 8 -3.19 -6.37 -3.09
N GLU A 9 -2.20 -5.74 -3.72
CA GLU A 9 -0.80 -6.17 -3.65
C GLU A 9 0.10 -5.18 -2.89
N GLN A 10 0.75 -5.65 -1.83
CA GLN A 10 1.76 -4.89 -1.10
C GLN A 10 3.14 -5.53 -1.22
N LYS A 11 4.12 -4.74 -1.65
CA LYS A 11 5.52 -5.16 -1.74
C LYS A 11 6.27 -4.68 -0.51
N LEU A 12 7.00 -5.59 0.13
CA LEU A 12 7.88 -5.33 1.26
C LEU A 12 9.30 -5.75 0.90
N THR A 13 10.27 -4.95 1.31
CA THR A 13 11.69 -5.28 1.17
C THR A 13 12.29 -5.39 2.57
N ILE A 14 12.77 -6.59 2.90
CA ILE A 14 13.49 -6.84 4.15
C ILE A 14 14.98 -6.64 3.87
N PHE A 15 15.65 -5.85 4.71
CA PHE A 15 17.10 -5.69 4.72
C PHE A 15 17.70 -6.46 5.89
N VAL A 16 18.80 -7.15 5.65
CA VAL A 16 19.60 -7.83 6.66
C VAL A 16 21.01 -7.30 6.54
N GLU A 17 21.49 -6.70 7.62
CA GLU A 17 22.85 -6.20 7.77
C GLU A 17 23.46 -6.75 9.06
N ASN A 18 24.77 -6.90 9.07
CA ASN A 18 25.49 -7.33 10.27
C ASN A 18 25.57 -6.14 11.24
N GLU A 19 25.37 -6.39 12.54
CA GLU A 19 25.52 -5.35 13.58
C GLU A 19 26.95 -4.80 13.64
N GLU A 20 27.94 -5.64 13.37
CA GLU A 20 29.33 -5.23 13.15
C GLU A 20 29.79 -5.71 11.76
N PRO A 21 30.04 -4.80 10.79
CA PRO A 21 30.43 -5.20 9.45
C PRO A 21 31.88 -5.69 9.44
N TYR A 22 32.10 -6.90 8.90
CA TYR A 22 33.46 -7.42 8.71
C TYR A 22 34.09 -6.78 7.47
N PHE A 23 35.11 -5.94 7.67
CA PHE A 23 35.90 -5.34 6.60
C PHE A 23 37.19 -6.13 6.40
N SER A 24 37.41 -6.65 5.19
CA SER A 24 38.71 -7.21 4.79
C SER A 24 39.47 -6.21 3.93
N CYS A 25 40.75 -6.01 4.25
CA CYS A 25 41.70 -5.21 3.46
C CYS A 25 42.85 -6.10 2.98
N GLU A 26 43.11 -6.12 1.67
CA GLU A 26 44.25 -6.82 1.08
C GLU A 26 45.28 -5.83 0.54
N VAL A 27 46.55 -6.03 0.88
CA VAL A 27 47.64 -5.21 0.35
C VAL A 27 48.00 -5.70 -1.04
N LYS A 28 47.89 -4.82 -2.05
CA LYS A 28 48.20 -5.14 -3.43
C LYS A 28 49.69 -4.93 -3.75
N GLU A 29 50.20 -3.75 -3.42
CA GLU A 29 51.59 -3.41 -3.70
C GLU A 29 52.09 -2.25 -2.83
N ARG A 30 53.42 -2.12 -2.79
CA ARG A 30 54.10 -0.93 -2.26
C ARG A 30 54.66 -0.14 -3.43
N SER A 31 54.13 1.06 -3.63
CA SER A 31 54.66 2.01 -4.60
C SER A 31 56.11 2.36 -4.29
N ALA A 32 56.90 2.68 -5.33
CA ALA A 32 58.30 3.12 -5.19
C ALA A 32 58.45 4.36 -4.28
N PHE A 33 57.38 5.14 -4.12
CA PHE A 33 57.30 6.29 -3.22
C PHE A 33 56.96 5.92 -1.76
N GLY A 34 56.88 4.64 -1.43
CA GLY A 34 56.61 4.14 -0.07
C GLY A 34 55.13 4.06 0.32
N LEU A 35 54.20 4.41 -0.57
CA LEU A 35 52.76 4.28 -0.35
C LEU A 35 52.27 2.85 -0.58
N TRP A 36 51.36 2.36 0.26
CA TRP A 36 50.72 1.06 0.10
C TRP A 36 49.39 1.21 -0.66
N THR A 37 49.19 0.38 -1.67
CA THR A 37 47.89 0.25 -2.33
C THR A 37 47.14 -0.91 -1.69
N ILE A 38 45.96 -0.64 -1.13
CA ILE A 38 45.09 -1.63 -0.51
C ILE A 38 43.76 -1.77 -1.27
N ILE A 39 43.21 -2.97 -1.29
CA ILE A 39 41.85 -3.26 -1.76
C ILE A 39 40.98 -3.49 -0.54
N THR A 40 39.81 -2.85 -0.50
CA THR A 40 38.79 -3.07 0.53
C THR A 40 37.61 -3.82 -0.06
N ASN A 41 37.03 -4.76 0.69
CA ASN A 41 35.80 -5.45 0.32
C ASN A 41 34.75 -5.28 1.43
N PRO A 42 33.94 -4.21 1.40
CA PRO A 42 32.90 -4.01 2.39
C PRO A 42 31.77 -5.05 2.20
N PRO A 43 31.19 -5.58 3.29
CA PRO A 43 30.06 -6.49 3.20
C PRO A 43 28.85 -5.71 2.68
N LYS A 44 28.11 -6.32 1.74
CA LYS A 44 26.87 -5.73 1.22
C LYS A 44 25.68 -6.26 2.03
N PRO A 45 24.74 -5.40 2.44
CA PRO A 45 23.52 -5.86 3.08
C PRO A 45 22.77 -6.78 2.12
N SER A 46 22.17 -7.82 2.67
CA SER A 46 21.29 -8.71 1.92
C SER A 46 19.88 -8.14 1.94
N SER A 47 19.14 -8.28 0.84
CA SER A 47 17.75 -7.88 0.82
C SER A 47 16.88 -8.92 0.13
N ARG A 48 15.63 -9.01 0.56
CA ARG A 48 14.64 -9.90 -0.05
C ARG A 48 13.31 -9.21 -0.21
N ASN A 49 12.74 -9.33 -1.40
CA ASN A 49 11.41 -8.82 -1.71
C ASN A 49 10.35 -9.87 -1.36
N ILE A 50 9.31 -9.43 -0.65
CA ILE A 50 8.14 -10.21 -0.30
C ILE A 50 6.93 -9.50 -0.92
N THR A 51 6.05 -10.28 -1.52
CA THR A 51 4.76 -9.79 -2.06
C THR A 51 3.66 -10.36 -1.20
N ILE A 52 2.82 -9.47 -0.66
CA ILE A 52 1.61 -9.81 0.08
C ILE A 52 0.44 -9.54 -0.87
N THR A 53 -0.41 -10.54 -1.03
CA THR A 53 -1.66 -10.43 -1.80
C THR A 53 -2.82 -10.54 -0.83
N VAL A 54 -3.72 -9.57 -0.86
CA VAL A 54 -4.96 -9.56 -0.10
C VAL A 54 -6.07 -10.06 -1.02
N GLU A 55 -6.84 -11.03 -0.54
CA GLU A 55 -8.04 -11.49 -1.25
C GLU A 55 -9.20 -10.53 -0.91
N ASP A 56 -9.90 -10.11 -1.96
CA ASP A 56 -11.13 -9.32 -1.87
C ASP A 56 -12.23 -10.13 -1.15
N ALA A 57 -12.93 -9.46 -0.24
CA ALA A 57 -14.07 -10.00 0.48
C ALA A 57 -15.21 -8.99 0.41
N ASN A 58 -16.37 -9.43 -0.10
CA ASN A 58 -17.53 -8.58 -0.33
C ASN A 58 -17.84 -7.65 0.85
N ASP A 59 -17.75 -6.36 0.63
CA ASP A 59 -18.13 -5.33 1.57
C ASP A 59 -19.63 -4.95 1.42
N PRO A 60 -20.30 -4.57 2.52
CA PRO A 60 -21.66 -4.08 2.43
C PRO A 60 -21.71 -2.67 1.81
N PRO A 61 -22.72 -2.35 0.98
CA PRO A 61 -22.87 -1.01 0.44
C PRO A 61 -23.13 0.01 1.57
N PHE A 62 -22.58 1.21 1.42
CA PHE A 62 -22.74 2.29 2.41
C PHE A 62 -23.33 3.55 1.79
N PHE A 63 -23.95 4.37 2.63
CA PHE A 63 -24.44 5.69 2.23
C PHE A 63 -23.39 6.75 2.57
N PRO A 64 -22.80 7.46 1.59
CA PRO A 64 -21.84 8.52 1.86
C PRO A 64 -22.42 9.66 2.73
N LYS A 65 -23.75 9.81 2.69
CA LYS A 65 -24.51 10.72 3.57
C LYS A 65 -25.54 9.90 4.35
N PRO A 66 -25.21 9.41 5.56
CA PRO A 66 -26.09 8.53 6.33
C PRO A 66 -27.35 9.24 6.84
N VAL A 67 -27.30 10.57 6.96
CA VAL A 67 -28.45 11.40 7.33
C VAL A 67 -28.61 12.51 6.28
N ARG A 68 -29.81 12.59 5.70
CA ARG A 68 -30.23 13.70 4.83
C ARG A 68 -31.47 14.36 5.39
N LYS A 69 -31.46 15.69 5.36
CA LYS A 69 -32.64 16.52 5.65
C LYS A 69 -33.17 17.06 4.34
N VAL A 70 -34.46 16.89 4.11
CA VAL A 70 -35.16 17.35 2.91
C VAL A 70 -36.34 18.17 3.37
N ILE A 71 -36.56 19.32 2.73
CA ILE A 71 -37.70 20.18 3.00
C ILE A 71 -38.68 19.97 1.84
N VAL A 72 -39.93 19.68 2.17
CA VAL A 72 -40.99 19.40 1.20
C VAL A 72 -42.19 20.28 1.54
N GLU A 73 -42.86 20.79 0.51
CA GLU A 73 -44.09 21.56 0.69
C GLU A 73 -45.24 20.66 1.11
N GLU A 74 -46.03 21.09 2.09
CA GLU A 74 -47.13 20.32 2.66
C GLU A 74 -48.28 20.06 1.66
N ASN A 75 -48.47 20.97 0.69
CA ASN A 75 -49.55 20.92 -0.30
C ASN A 75 -49.08 20.30 -1.64
N GLY A 76 -48.05 19.46 -1.61
CA GLY A 76 -47.54 18.78 -2.79
C GLY A 76 -48.56 17.80 -3.39
N ALA A 77 -48.56 17.69 -4.73
CA ALA A 77 -49.38 16.70 -5.43
C ALA A 77 -48.94 15.26 -5.11
N VAL A 78 -49.89 14.32 -5.19
CA VAL A 78 -49.60 12.89 -4.99
C VAL A 78 -48.59 12.41 -6.03
N GLY A 79 -47.53 11.74 -5.57
CA GLY A 79 -46.45 11.27 -6.42
C GLY A 79 -45.32 12.29 -6.65
N VAL A 80 -45.32 13.42 -5.92
CA VAL A 80 -44.19 14.35 -5.95
C VAL A 80 -42.89 13.65 -5.52
N PHE A 81 -41.83 13.85 -6.30
CA PHE A 81 -40.51 13.32 -5.98
C PHE A 81 -39.94 14.07 -4.78
N VAL A 82 -39.62 13.33 -3.71
CA VAL A 82 -39.09 13.89 -2.47
C VAL A 82 -37.57 13.96 -2.52
N ASP A 83 -36.92 12.82 -2.77
CA ASP A 83 -35.47 12.75 -2.81
C ASP A 83 -34.94 11.47 -3.46
N LYS A 84 -33.66 11.49 -3.84
CA LYS A 84 -32.90 10.32 -4.26
C LYS A 84 -31.67 10.15 -3.35
N VAL A 85 -31.56 8.95 -2.78
CA VAL A 85 -30.37 8.49 -2.07
C VAL A 85 -29.53 7.60 -2.98
N THR A 86 -28.22 7.63 -2.76
CA THR A 86 -27.26 6.79 -3.47
C THR A 86 -26.45 6.03 -2.43
N ALA A 87 -26.42 4.70 -2.55
CA ALA A 87 -25.48 3.84 -1.85
C ALA A 87 -24.29 3.55 -2.77
N VAL A 88 -23.11 3.40 -2.18
CA VAL A 88 -21.87 3.07 -2.88
C VAL A 88 -21.38 1.74 -2.32
N ASP A 89 -21.06 0.83 -3.22
CA ASP A 89 -20.42 -0.45 -2.92
C ASP A 89 -18.94 -0.33 -3.38
N PRO A 90 -17.96 -0.49 -2.47
CA PRO A 90 -16.55 -0.32 -2.82
C PRO A 90 -15.97 -1.53 -3.58
N ASP A 91 -16.67 -2.67 -3.61
CA ASP A 91 -16.19 -3.90 -4.25
C ASP A 91 -15.81 -3.65 -5.73
N THR A 92 -14.55 -3.93 -6.07
CA THR A 92 -14.01 -3.76 -7.43
C THR A 92 -14.26 -4.99 -8.33
N GLY A 93 -14.75 -6.08 -7.75
CA GLY A 93 -15.04 -7.36 -8.39
C GLY A 93 -16.39 -7.46 -9.10
N ARG A 94 -17.00 -8.68 -9.10
CA ARG A 94 -18.29 -8.89 -9.75
C ARG A 94 -19.34 -7.97 -9.11
N PRO A 95 -20.18 -7.30 -9.90
CA PRO A 95 -21.27 -6.54 -9.31
C PRO A 95 -22.21 -7.52 -8.61
N HIS A 96 -22.21 -7.51 -7.28
CA HIS A 96 -23.22 -8.16 -6.46
C HIS A 96 -24.51 -7.35 -6.56
N LYS A 97 -25.08 -7.32 -7.77
CA LYS A 97 -26.43 -6.78 -8.00
C LYS A 97 -27.39 -7.67 -7.23
N LEU A 98 -28.02 -7.06 -6.22
CA LEU A 98 -29.30 -7.50 -5.65
C LEU A 98 -30.30 -7.84 -6.77
#